data_AF-A0A6I4LVM5-F1
#
_entry.id   AF-A0A6I4LVM5-F1
#
_cell.length_a   1.000
_cell.length_b   1.000
_cell.length_c   1.000
_cell.angle_alpha   90.00
_cell.angle_beta   90.00
_cell.angle_gamma   90.00
#
_symmetry.space_group_name_H-M   'P 1'
#
loop_
_entity.id
_entity.type
_entity.pdbx_description
1 polymer ?
#
loop_
_entity_poly.entity_id
_entity_poly.type
_entity_poly.pdbx_seq_one_letter_code
_entity_poly.pdbx_strand_id
1 'polypeptide(L)'
;MSRDASAQIETDRPGNPFAPIMRLQTVFQQVRVDQRVIVRLPSQTVAPMNTPGGKTKQAASLRYKEQKIGKCLWIDKLAGSRPGPKDTLELLTRDGVLIRAYLGDGCLAREFYAGAYMEKPYDGKLCIDRDLLHARTGAKCEVDKFRLLIPR
;
A
#
# COMPACT_ATOMS: atom_id res chain seq x y z
N MET A 1 -7.07 -52.34 44.08
CA MET A 1 -8.27 -51.60 43.66
C MET A 1 -8.79 -50.84 44.87
N SER A 2 -9.08 -49.55 44.67
CA SER A 2 -9.66 -48.57 45.59
C SER A 2 -8.99 -48.35 46.95
N ARG A 3 -8.20 -47.26 47.02
CA ARG A 3 -7.98 -46.55 48.28
C ARG A 3 -9.00 -45.43 48.36
N ASP A 4 -9.93 -45.56 49.30
CA ASP A 4 -10.60 -44.41 49.92
C ASP A 4 -9.51 -43.58 50.63
N ALA A 5 -9.47 -42.28 50.37
CA ALA A 5 -8.62 -41.35 51.09
C ALA A 5 -9.41 -40.08 51.39
N SER A 6 -9.84 -39.99 52.65
CA SER A 6 -10.54 -38.87 53.26
C SER A 6 -9.83 -37.54 53.00
N ALA A 7 -10.60 -36.51 52.64
CA ALA A 7 -10.12 -35.14 52.61
C ALA A 7 -9.81 -34.67 54.04
N GLN A 8 -8.53 -34.54 54.38
CA GLN A 8 -8.10 -33.84 55.58
C GLN A 8 -8.07 -32.34 55.26
N ILE A 9 -9.01 -31.60 55.85
CA ILE A 9 -8.98 -30.14 55.84
C ILE A 9 -8.03 -29.71 56.94
N GLU A 10 -6.80 -29.38 56.56
CA GLU A 10 -5.81 -28.79 57.46
C GLU A 10 -6.20 -27.33 57.70
N THR A 11 -6.81 -27.03 58.85
CA THR A 11 -7.05 -25.64 59.27
C THR A 11 -5.74 -25.07 59.83
N ASP A 12 -4.98 -24.37 58.98
CA ASP A 12 -3.76 -23.69 59.41
C ASP A 12 -4.10 -22.44 60.25
N ARG A 13 -3.42 -22.29 61.39
CA ARG A 13 -3.62 -21.17 62.33
C ARG A 13 -3.04 -19.88 61.74
N PRO A 14 -3.63 -18.70 61.96
CA PRO A 14 -3.15 -17.48 61.33
C PRO A 14 -1.88 -16.98 62.02
N GLY A 15 -0.72 -17.34 61.46
CA GLY A 15 0.59 -16.78 61.81
C GLY A 15 0.99 -15.69 60.82
N ASN A 16 0.97 -14.43 61.28
CA ASN A 16 1.39 -13.17 60.64
C ASN A 16 0.29 -12.39 59.86
N PRO A 17 -0.24 -11.29 60.44
CA PRO A 17 -1.18 -10.38 59.76
C PRO A 17 -0.54 -9.51 58.67
N PHE A 18 0.75 -9.71 58.35
CA PHE A 18 1.51 -8.95 57.36
C PHE A 18 1.94 -9.76 56.13
N ALA A 19 1.43 -10.98 55.94
CA ALA A 19 1.62 -11.69 54.68
C ALA A 19 0.71 -11.07 53.60
N PRO A 20 1.23 -10.53 52.49
CA PRO A 20 0.38 -10.03 51.41
C PRO A 20 -0.44 -11.18 50.82
N ILE A 21 -1.77 -11.06 50.91
CA ILE A 21 -2.74 -12.14 50.66
C ILE A 21 -2.94 -12.44 49.15
N MET A 22 -2.36 -11.67 48.22
CA MET A 22 -2.54 -11.96 46.79
C MET A 22 -1.26 -11.79 45.98
N ARG A 23 -0.77 -12.91 45.43
CA ARG A 23 0.03 -12.91 44.20
C ARG A 23 -0.92 -12.60 43.05
N LEU A 24 -0.92 -11.38 42.51
CA LEU A 24 -1.52 -11.12 41.21
C LEU A 24 -0.78 -11.99 40.19
N GLN A 25 -1.42 -13.04 39.69
CA GLN A 25 -0.97 -13.72 38.49
C GLN A 25 -1.28 -12.80 37.32
N THR A 26 -0.32 -11.94 36.97
CA THR A 26 -0.42 -11.10 35.78
C THR A 26 -0.39 -12.02 34.56
N VAL A 27 -1.56 -12.33 34.01
CA VAL A 27 -1.67 -13.04 32.74
C VAL A 27 -1.23 -12.07 31.64
N PHE A 28 -0.01 -12.23 31.14
CA PHE A 28 0.48 -11.46 30.00
C PHE A 28 -0.23 -11.96 28.72
N GLN A 29 -1.23 -11.21 28.24
CA GLN A 29 -1.74 -11.40 26.88
C GLN A 29 -0.69 -10.85 25.90
N GLN A 30 -0.03 -11.76 25.17
CA GLN A 30 0.91 -11.36 24.12
C GLN A 30 0.13 -10.70 22.97
N VAL A 31 0.31 -9.40 22.78
CA VAL A 31 -0.22 -8.65 21.63
C VAL A 31 0.80 -8.77 20.48
N ARG A 32 0.39 -9.34 19.34
CA ARG A 32 1.17 -9.25 18.08
C ARG A 32 0.70 -8.03 17.31
N VAL A 33 1.61 -7.12 16.99
CA VAL A 33 1.33 -5.91 16.18
C VAL A 33 1.91 -6.11 14.79
N ASP A 34 1.03 -6.43 13.83
CA ASP A 34 1.41 -6.47 12.42
C ASP A 34 1.27 -5.07 11.81
N GLN A 35 2.40 -4.48 11.39
CA GLN A 35 2.42 -3.20 10.71
C GLN A 35 2.29 -3.40 9.19
N ARG A 36 1.16 -3.00 8.62
CA ARG A 36 0.95 -2.97 7.16
C ARG A 36 1.01 -1.54 6.65
N VAL A 37 2.02 -1.22 5.84
CA VAL A 37 2.20 0.11 5.25
C VAL A 37 1.66 0.09 3.81
N ILE A 38 0.63 0.90 3.56
CA ILE A 38 0.07 1.10 2.22
C ILE A 38 0.60 2.42 1.66
N VAL A 39 1.32 2.34 0.55
CA VAL A 39 1.77 3.50 -0.22
C VAL A 39 0.63 3.96 -1.12
N ARG A 40 0.37 5.26 -1.12
CA ARG A 40 -0.59 5.90 -2.02
C ARG A 40 0.14 6.68 -3.10
N LEU A 41 -0.16 6.37 -4.36
CA LEU A 41 0.18 7.18 -5.51
C LEU A 41 -1.05 8.02 -5.85
N PRO A 42 -1.09 9.31 -5.48
CA PRO A 42 -2.26 10.15 -5.69
C PRO A 42 -2.54 10.34 -7.19
N SER A 43 -3.82 10.51 -7.53
CA SER A 43 -4.22 10.88 -8.88
C SER A 43 -3.66 12.26 -9.22
N GLN A 44 -2.83 12.33 -10.25
CA GLN A 44 -2.32 13.57 -10.80
C GLN A 44 -3.25 14.02 -11.91
N THR A 45 -4.36 14.67 -11.52
CA THR A 45 -5.07 15.53 -12.46
C THR A 45 -4.16 16.73 -12.71
N VAL A 46 -3.68 16.88 -13.95
CA VAL A 46 -3.29 18.21 -14.44
C VAL A 46 -4.59 19.01 -14.46
N ALA A 47 -4.98 19.54 -13.31
CA ALA A 47 -6.00 20.56 -13.25
C ALA A 47 -5.46 21.70 -14.13
N PRO A 48 -6.16 22.11 -15.20
CA PRO A 48 -5.86 23.41 -15.77
C PRO A 48 -5.98 24.38 -14.60
N MET A 49 -4.92 25.11 -14.32
CA MET A 49 -4.99 26.19 -13.35
C MET A 49 -6.06 27.13 -13.86
N ASN A 50 -7.24 27.10 -13.24
CA ASN A 50 -8.37 27.94 -13.61
C ASN A 50 -8.03 29.38 -13.20
N THR A 51 -7.21 30.07 -13.99
CA THR A 51 -7.21 31.52 -14.03
C THR A 51 -8.56 31.98 -14.58
N PRO A 52 -9.34 32.78 -13.84
CA PRO A 52 -10.59 33.33 -14.34
C PRO A 52 -10.30 34.12 -15.63
N GLY A 53 -10.84 33.69 -16.76
CA GLY A 53 -10.62 34.32 -18.09
C GLY A 53 -9.53 33.69 -18.97
N GLY A 54 -8.83 32.66 -18.51
CA GLY A 54 -7.90 31.90 -19.34
C GLY A 54 -8.66 30.94 -20.26
N LYS A 55 -8.58 31.13 -21.58
CA LYS A 55 -9.05 30.12 -22.55
C LYS A 55 -8.39 28.79 -22.19
N THR A 56 -9.19 27.78 -21.82
CA THR A 56 -8.71 26.41 -21.64
C THR A 56 -8.05 26.00 -22.94
N LYS A 57 -6.72 26.13 -23.03
CA LYS A 57 -5.96 25.54 -24.11
C LYS A 57 -6.21 24.05 -23.97
N GLN A 58 -7.12 23.52 -24.79
CA GLN A 58 -7.26 22.09 -25.00
C GLN A 58 -5.84 21.61 -25.26
N ALA A 59 -5.25 20.91 -24.29
CA ALA A 59 -3.87 20.52 -24.36
C ALA A 59 -3.70 19.79 -25.68
N ALA A 60 -2.98 20.40 -26.62
CA ALA A 60 -2.64 19.77 -27.89
C ALA A 60 -2.13 18.38 -27.52
N SER A 61 -2.62 17.34 -28.20
CA SER A 61 -2.30 15.96 -27.88
C SER A 61 -0.79 15.74 -28.05
N LEU A 62 -0.06 15.99 -26.96
CA LEU A 62 1.39 15.91 -26.93
C LEU A 62 1.74 14.47 -27.30
N ARG A 63 2.40 14.28 -28.44
CA ARG A 63 2.78 12.95 -28.88
C ARG A 63 3.99 12.53 -28.07
N TYR A 64 3.90 11.39 -27.40
CA TYR A 64 5.02 10.82 -26.68
C TYR A 64 5.67 9.71 -27.50
N LYS A 65 7.00 9.67 -27.49
CA LYS A 65 7.78 8.51 -27.92
C LYS A 65 8.01 7.62 -26.71
N GLU A 66 7.70 6.34 -26.84
CA GLU A 66 7.96 5.36 -25.79
C GLU A 66 9.39 4.82 -25.89
N GLN A 67 10.09 4.81 -24.75
CA GLN A 67 11.41 4.20 -24.61
C GLN A 67 11.38 3.10 -23.55
N LYS A 68 12.10 2.00 -23.81
CA LYS A 68 12.24 0.91 -22.83
C LYS A 68 13.05 1.39 -21.63
N ILE A 69 12.58 1.07 -20.43
CA ILE A 69 13.32 1.31 -19.18
C ILE A 69 13.44 0.03 -18.36
N GLY A 70 14.08 0.14 -17.20
CA GLY A 70 14.26 -0.96 -16.26
C GLY A 70 12.94 -1.56 -15.76
N LYS A 71 13.07 -2.74 -15.14
CA LYS A 71 11.94 -3.53 -14.62
C LYS A 71 11.37 -3.01 -13.29
N CYS A 72 12.11 -2.16 -12.60
CA CYS A 72 11.77 -1.67 -11.27
C CYS A 72 11.95 -0.15 -11.21
N LEU A 73 11.03 0.52 -10.52
CA LEU A 73 11.02 1.96 -10.29
C LEU A 73 11.11 2.25 -8.80
N TRP A 74 11.78 3.33 -8.45
CA TRP A 74 11.91 3.79 -7.07
C TRP A 74 10.61 4.48 -6.62
N ILE A 75 9.96 3.96 -5.57
CA ILE A 75 8.65 4.47 -5.11
C ILE A 75 8.78 5.91 -4.59
N ASP A 76 9.87 6.24 -3.90
CA ASP A 76 10.18 7.58 -3.40
C ASP A 76 10.29 8.64 -4.52
N LYS A 77 10.65 8.20 -5.74
CA LYS A 77 10.73 9.06 -6.92
C LYS A 77 9.37 9.28 -7.59
N LEU A 78 8.33 8.53 -7.23
CA LEU A 78 7.00 8.70 -7.78
C LEU A 78 6.27 9.84 -7.05
N ALA A 79 5.72 10.77 -7.83
CA ALA A 79 4.87 11.85 -7.34
C ALA A 79 3.39 11.45 -7.36
N GLY A 80 2.99 10.59 -8.29
CA GLY A 80 1.63 10.05 -8.35
C GLY A 80 1.36 9.28 -9.63
N SER A 81 0.09 8.99 -9.88
CA SER A 81 -0.36 8.26 -11.06
C SER A 81 -1.54 8.94 -11.73
N ARG A 82 -1.78 8.66 -13.01
CA ARG A 82 -2.98 9.06 -13.73
C ARG A 82 -3.40 7.95 -14.68
N PRO A 83 -4.71 7.75 -14.91
CA PRO A 83 -5.19 6.84 -15.94
C PRO A 83 -4.61 7.21 -17.31
N GLY A 84 -3.95 6.26 -17.96
CA GLY A 84 -3.56 6.35 -19.35
C GLY A 84 -4.65 5.83 -20.30
N PRO A 85 -4.35 5.69 -21.59
CA PRO A 85 -5.24 5.02 -22.53
C PRO A 85 -5.41 3.53 -22.22
N LYS A 86 -6.65 3.02 -22.32
CA LYS A 86 -7.03 1.60 -22.20
C LYS A 86 -6.63 0.92 -20.87
N ASP A 87 -5.55 0.15 -20.90
CA ASP A 87 -5.00 -0.74 -19.89
C ASP A 87 -3.71 -0.18 -19.27
N THR A 88 -3.41 1.11 -19.51
CA THR A 88 -2.16 1.73 -19.07
C THR A 88 -2.37 2.72 -17.94
N LEU A 89 -1.43 2.73 -17.00
CA LEU A 89 -1.36 3.70 -15.92
C LEU A 89 -0.11 4.55 -16.12
N GLU A 90 -0.27 5.86 -16.16
CA GLU A 90 0.87 6.76 -16.29
C GLU A 90 1.32 7.24 -14.91
N LEU A 91 2.56 6.93 -14.55
CA LEU A 91 3.23 7.32 -13.33
C LEU A 91 4.00 8.61 -13.59
N LEU A 92 3.78 9.63 -12.76
CA LEU A 92 4.53 10.87 -12.78
C LEU A 92 5.63 10.78 -11.73
N THR A 93 6.88 11.02 -12.12
CA THR A 93 7.99 11.16 -11.16
C THR A 93 8.03 12.56 -10.58
N ARG A 94 8.70 12.71 -9.44
CA ARG A 94 8.98 14.03 -8.82
C ARG A 94 9.80 14.93 -9.73
N ASP A 95 10.60 14.35 -10.62
CA ASP A 95 11.41 15.07 -11.60
C ASP A 95 10.60 15.52 -12.84
N GLY A 96 9.28 15.30 -12.85
CA GLY A 96 8.38 15.70 -13.95
C GLY A 96 8.37 14.74 -15.14
N VAL A 97 8.98 13.56 -14.99
CA VAL A 97 9.06 12.55 -16.05
C VAL A 97 7.81 11.67 -16.01
N LEU A 98 7.26 11.37 -17.19
CA LEU A 98 6.13 10.46 -17.32
C LEU A 98 6.61 9.05 -17.69
N ILE A 99 6.13 8.06 -16.94
CA ILE A 99 6.40 6.64 -17.17
C ILE A 99 5.06 5.93 -17.34
N ARG A 100 4.86 5.28 -18.48
CA ARG A 100 3.70 4.43 -18.73
C ARG A 100 3.95 3.02 -18.20
N ALA A 101 3.14 2.61 -17.24
CA ALA A 101 3.00 1.24 -16.77
C ALA A 101 1.87 0.56 -17.55
N TYR A 102 2.15 -0.60 -18.11
CA TYR A 102 1.12 -1.45 -18.71
C TYR A 102 0.65 -2.43 -17.65
N LEU A 103 -0.67 -2.48 -17.46
CA LEU A 103 -1.29 -3.36 -16.49
C LEU A 103 -1.54 -4.72 -17.14
N GLY A 104 -1.55 -5.76 -16.32
CA GLY A 104 -1.84 -7.12 -16.76
C GLY A 104 -3.27 -7.32 -17.27
N ASP A 105 -3.55 -8.51 -17.79
CA ASP A 105 -4.83 -8.84 -18.41
C ASP A 105 -6.03 -8.61 -17.48
N GLY A 106 -7.09 -8.01 -18.02
CA GLY A 106 -8.33 -7.72 -17.29
C GLY A 106 -8.30 -6.41 -16.48
N CYS A 107 -7.16 -5.73 -16.40
CA CYS A 107 -7.03 -4.45 -15.71
C CYS A 107 -7.33 -3.25 -16.62
N LEU A 108 -8.07 -2.29 -16.08
CA LEU A 108 -8.46 -1.09 -16.81
C LEU A 108 -7.91 0.17 -16.14
N ALA A 109 -7.35 1.08 -16.95
CA ALA A 109 -6.83 2.35 -16.46
C ALA A 109 -7.87 3.16 -15.66
N ARG A 110 -9.15 3.04 -16.05
CA ARG A 110 -10.27 3.77 -15.41
C ARG A 110 -10.47 3.41 -13.94
N GLU A 111 -10.08 2.22 -13.50
CA GLU A 111 -10.20 1.81 -12.10
C GLU A 111 -9.30 2.64 -11.18
N PHE A 112 -8.20 3.16 -11.74
CA PHE A 112 -7.20 3.98 -11.07
C PHE A 112 -7.48 5.49 -11.16
N TYR A 113 -8.73 5.91 -11.43
CA TYR A 113 -9.09 7.33 -11.54
C TYR A 113 -8.72 8.16 -10.29
N ALA A 114 -8.76 7.54 -9.11
CA ALA A 114 -8.44 8.16 -7.82
C ALA A 114 -6.97 7.97 -7.40
N GLY A 115 -6.12 7.50 -8.31
CA GLY A 115 -4.75 7.10 -8.04
C GLY A 115 -4.64 5.59 -7.80
N ALA A 116 -3.43 5.15 -7.47
CA ALA A 116 -3.13 3.76 -7.15
C ALA A 116 -2.67 3.62 -5.70
N TYR A 117 -2.91 2.45 -5.12
CA TYR A 117 -2.37 2.05 -3.83
C TYR A 117 -1.47 0.84 -4.04
N MET A 118 -0.48 0.64 -3.19
CA MET A 118 0.32 -0.57 -3.20
C MET A 118 0.84 -0.85 -1.80
N GLU A 119 1.15 -2.09 -1.50
CA GLU A 119 1.90 -2.40 -0.29
C GLU A 119 3.34 -1.89 -0.43
N LYS A 120 3.93 -1.43 0.68
CA LYS A 120 5.35 -1.04 0.67
C LYS A 120 6.21 -2.31 0.59
N PRO A 121 6.93 -2.54 -0.52
CA PRO A 121 7.84 -3.67 -0.61
C PRO A 121 9.11 -3.37 0.18
N TYR A 122 9.81 -4.44 0.59
CA TYR A 122 11.01 -4.32 1.43
C TYR A 122 12.13 -3.51 0.78
N ASP A 123 12.28 -3.59 -0.54
CA ASP A 123 13.29 -2.87 -1.30
C ASP A 123 12.90 -1.43 -1.67
N GLY A 124 11.66 -1.02 -1.36
CA GLY A 124 11.14 0.31 -1.69
C GLY A 124 10.97 0.58 -3.19
N LYS A 125 10.92 -0.47 -4.02
CA LYS A 125 10.76 -0.36 -5.48
C LYS A 125 9.43 -0.93 -5.95
N LEU A 126 8.85 -0.36 -6.99
CA LEU A 126 7.74 -0.94 -7.74
C LEU A 126 8.30 -1.72 -8.93
N CYS A 127 8.21 -3.03 -8.91
CA CYS A 127 8.72 -3.96 -9.91
C CYS A 127 7.60 -4.67 -10.66
N ILE A 128 7.85 -4.95 -11.95
CA ILE A 128 7.00 -5.85 -12.75
C ILE A 128 6.97 -7.26 -12.16
N ASP A 129 5.89 -8.01 -12.41
CA ASP A 129 5.69 -9.42 -12.03
C ASP A 129 5.89 -9.74 -10.53
N ARG A 130 5.88 -8.73 -9.67
CA ARG A 130 6.10 -8.87 -8.22
C ARG A 130 5.13 -8.05 -7.40
N ASP A 131 4.99 -6.79 -7.78
CA ASP A 131 4.22 -5.84 -7.00
C ASP A 131 2.84 -5.62 -7.63
N LEU A 132 1.83 -5.50 -6.76
CA LEU A 132 0.44 -5.32 -7.16
C LEU A 132 0.00 -3.88 -6.91
N LEU A 133 -0.61 -3.28 -7.91
CA LEU A 133 -1.34 -2.02 -7.79
C LEU A 133 -2.79 -2.30 -7.44
N HIS A 134 -3.27 -1.63 -6.40
CA HIS A 134 -4.63 -1.67 -5.93
C HIS A 134 -5.37 -0.40 -6.35
N ALA A 135 -6.51 -0.58 -7.00
CA ALA A 135 -7.42 0.50 -7.31
C ALA A 135 -8.32 0.81 -6.10
N ARG A 136 -8.88 2.02 -6.06
CA ARG A 136 -9.86 2.40 -5.03
C ARG A 136 -11.13 1.53 -5.09
N THR A 137 -11.44 0.99 -6.26
CA THR A 137 -12.58 0.07 -6.49
C THR A 137 -12.35 -1.32 -5.89
N GLY A 138 -11.13 -1.63 -5.45
CA GLY A 138 -10.75 -2.96 -4.95
C GLY A 138 -10.09 -3.85 -6.01
N ALA A 139 -9.98 -3.40 -7.26
CA ALA A 139 -9.25 -4.13 -8.30
C ALA A 139 -7.76 -4.23 -7.95
N LYS A 140 -7.14 -5.36 -8.30
CA LYS A 140 -5.73 -5.65 -8.07
C LYS A 140 -5.09 -5.99 -9.40
N CYS A 141 -4.03 -5.29 -9.75
CA CYS A 141 -3.42 -5.35 -11.06
C CYS A 141 -1.91 -5.51 -10.94
N GLU A 142 -1.39 -6.47 -11.68
CA GLU A 142 0.04 -6.60 -11.92
C GLU A 142 0.49 -5.57 -12.96
N VAL A 143 1.79 -5.30 -12.98
CA VAL A 143 2.41 -4.44 -14.00
C VAL A 143 3.29 -5.31 -14.88
N ASP A 144 3.00 -5.33 -16.18
CA ASP A 144 3.71 -6.17 -17.15
C ASP A 144 5.01 -5.51 -17.63
N LYS A 145 4.96 -4.18 -17.87
CA LYS A 145 6.08 -3.44 -18.45
C LYS A 145 6.01 -1.96 -18.16
N PHE A 146 7.19 -1.34 -18.04
CA PHE A 146 7.35 0.10 -17.97
C PHE A 146 7.94 0.68 -19.26
N ARG A 147 7.43 1.85 -19.65
CA ARG A 147 7.91 2.64 -20.79
C ARG A 147 8.04 4.10 -20.39
N LEU A 148 9.21 4.67 -20.63
CA LEU A 148 9.43 6.11 -20.47
C LEU A 148 8.74 6.85 -21.62
N LEU A 149 7.98 7.89 -21.28
CA LEU A 149 7.33 8.76 -22.26
C LEU A 149 8.18 10.01 -22.47
N ILE A 150 8.75 10.15 -23.66
CA ILE A 150 9.54 11.32 -24.05
C ILE A 150 8.68 12.20 -24.97
N PRO A 151 8.46 13.48 -24.63
CA PRO A 151 7.71 14.38 -25.51
C PRO A 151 8.43 14.55 -26.84
N ARG A 152 7.68 14.53 -27.94
CA ARG A 152 8.17 14.82 -29.30
C ARG A 152 7.94 16.26 -29.69
#